data_AF-A0A3D3CVK3-F1
#
_entry.id   AF-A0A3D3CVK3-F1
#
_cell.length_a   1.000
_cell.length_b   1.000
_cell.length_c   1.000
_cell.angle_alpha   90.00
_cell.angle_beta   90.00
_cell.angle_gamma   90.00
#
_symmetry.space_group_name_H-M   'P 1'
#
loop_
_entity.id
_entity.type
_entity.pdbx_description
1 polymer ?
#
loop_
_entity_poly.entity_id
_entity_poly.type
_entity_poly.pdbx_seq_one_letter_code
_entity_poly.pdbx_strand_id
1 'polypeptide(L)'
;MFQYTLPGEWQIAKIPSERKEIQRIIDWCKDHLKEVQKMVFTLRHLEDLESDEICKVLNISTSNYWVLIYRARLQMRDCVEKKWLKG
;
A
#
# COMPACT_ATOMS: atom_id res chain seq x y z
N MET A 1 -36.42 5.80 13.23
CA MET A 1 -35.04 6.27 12.95
C MET A 1 -34.16 5.75 14.08
N PHE A 2 -33.41 4.68 13.88
CA PHE A 2 -32.55 4.12 14.94
C PHE A 2 -31.21 4.87 14.95
N GLN A 3 -30.98 5.66 15.99
CA GLN A 3 -29.66 6.21 16.29
C GLN A 3 -28.82 5.10 16.92
N TYR A 4 -27.89 4.52 16.16
CA TYR A 4 -26.84 3.67 16.72
C TYR A 4 -25.78 4.56 17.34
N THR A 5 -25.81 4.73 18.65
CA THR A 5 -24.68 5.29 19.41
C THR A 5 -23.71 4.17 19.77
N LEU A 6 -22.48 4.27 19.28
CA LEU A 6 -21.40 3.35 19.59
C LEU A 6 -21.12 3.37 21.12
N PRO A 7 -20.98 2.21 21.79
CA PRO A 7 -20.67 2.16 23.21
C PRO A 7 -19.33 2.85 23.49
N GLY A 8 -19.24 3.59 24.60
CA GLY A 8 -18.06 4.41 24.95
C GLY A 8 -16.73 3.63 25.03
N GLU A 9 -16.79 2.32 25.20
CA GLU A 9 -15.62 1.43 25.19
C GLU A 9 -15.04 1.20 23.78
N TRP A 10 -15.83 1.39 22.72
CA TRP A 10 -15.36 1.38 21.33
C TRP A 10 -14.71 2.71 20.90
N GLN A 11 -14.57 3.65 21.84
CA GLN A 11 -13.59 4.73 21.74
C GLN A 11 -12.20 4.27 22.19
N ILE A 12 -11.85 2.98 22.02
CA ILE A 12 -10.45 2.56 21.97
C ILE A 12 -9.83 3.46 20.92
N ALA A 13 -8.97 4.36 21.40
CA ALA A 13 -8.49 5.51 20.70
C ALA A 13 -8.24 5.18 19.23
N LYS A 14 -8.55 6.10 18.30
CA LYS A 14 -7.74 6.18 17.09
C LYS A 14 -6.30 6.09 17.61
N ILE A 15 -5.58 5.01 17.35
CA ILE A 15 -4.22 4.79 17.88
C ILE A 15 -3.29 5.42 16.85
N PRO A 16 -2.95 6.73 16.93
CA PRO A 16 -2.06 7.35 15.95
C PRO A 16 -0.66 6.74 15.96
N SER A 17 -0.26 6.03 17.03
CA SER A 17 1.04 5.35 17.08
C SER A 17 1.09 4.16 16.11
N GLU A 18 0.08 3.29 16.12
CA GLU A 18 0.01 2.13 15.22
C GLU A 18 -0.06 2.55 13.75
N ARG A 19 -0.84 3.59 13.43
CA ARG A 19 -0.90 4.12 12.06
C ARG A 19 0.46 4.61 11.58
N LYS A 20 1.20 5.34 12.43
CA LYS A 20 2.55 5.83 12.09
C LYS A 20 3.55 4.69 11.92
N GLU A 21 3.43 3.64 12.72
CA GLU A 21 4.29 2.46 12.64
C GLU A 21 4.02 1.64 11.37
N ILE A 22 2.75 1.39 11.06
CA ILE A 22 2.34 0.75 9.80
C ILE A 22 2.85 1.56 8.61
N GLN A 23 2.67 2.88 8.62
CA GLN A 23 3.14 3.75 7.54
C GLN A 23 4.66 3.66 7.36
N ARG A 24 5.43 3.66 8.45
CA ARG A 24 6.89 3.49 8.40
C ARG A 24 7.30 2.15 7.80
N ILE A 25 6.62 1.06 8.14
CA ILE A 25 6.89 -0.26 7.56
C ILE A 25 6.59 -0.26 6.06
N ILE A 26 5.46 0.32 5.65
CA ILE A 26 5.07 0.42 4.24
C ILE A 26 6.11 1.24 3.47
N ASP A 27 6.52 2.40 3.97
CA ASP A 27 7.51 3.25 3.30
C ASP A 27 8.87 2.57 3.22
N TRP A 28 9.30 1.92 4.30
CA TRP A 28 10.52 1.11 4.29
C TRP A 28 10.45 -0.02 3.26
N CYS A 29 9.33 -0.74 3.17
CA CYS A 29 9.16 -1.81 2.20
C CYS A 29 9.12 -1.30 0.75
N LYS A 30 8.50 -0.13 0.51
CA LYS A 30 8.49 0.53 -0.80
C LYS A 30 9.90 0.89 -1.26
N ASP A 31 10.78 1.30 -0.36
CA ASP A 31 12.17 1.64 -0.68
C ASP A 31 13.02 0.43 -1.11
N HIS A 32 12.54 -0.80 -0.90
CA HIS A 32 13.19 -2.02 -1.38
C HIS A 32 12.70 -2.46 -2.77
N LEU A 33 11.67 -1.80 -3.31
CA LEU A 33 11.19 -2.05 -4.66
C LEU A 33 12.15 -1.42 -5.66
N LYS A 34 12.22 -1.98 -6.88
CA LYS A 34 12.84 -1.26 -8.00
C LYS A 34 12.05 0.00 -8.29
N GLU A 35 12.70 1.08 -8.71
CA GLU A 35 12.05 2.38 -8.94
C GLU A 35 10.77 2.30 -9.78
N VAL A 36 10.80 1.58 -10.91
CA VAL A 36 9.59 1.40 -11.75
C VAL A 36 8.47 0.65 -11.03
N GLN A 37 8.79 -0.33 -10.18
CA GLN A 37 7.80 -1.06 -9.38
C GLN A 37 7.22 -0.17 -8.27
N LYS A 38 8.07 0.65 -7.62
CA LYS A 38 7.66 1.63 -6.62
C LYS A 38 6.70 2.66 -7.22
N MET A 39 6.99 3.16 -8.41
CA MET A 39 6.12 4.09 -9.15
C MET A 39 4.78 3.44 -9.48
N VAL A 40 4.79 2.26 -10.14
CA VAL A 40 3.55 1.54 -10.50
C VAL A 40 2.69 1.24 -9.26
N PHE A 41 3.31 0.82 -8.15
CA PHE A 41 2.61 0.56 -6.90
C PHE A 41 2.01 1.83 -6.29
N THR A 42 2.77 2.92 -6.27
CA THR A 42 2.35 4.22 -5.72
C THR A 42 1.16 4.78 -6.50
N LEU A 43 1.30 4.86 -7.83
CA LEU A 43 0.24 5.37 -8.69
C LEU A 43 -1.03 4.52 -8.55
N ARG A 44 -0.91 3.19 -8.49
CA ARG A 44 -2.07 2.30 -8.37
C ARG A 44 -2.74 2.31 -7.00
N HIS A 45 -1.96 2.34 -5.91
CA HIS A 45 -2.52 2.07 -4.57
C HIS A 45 -2.56 3.29 -3.65
N LEU A 46 -1.75 4.31 -3.92
CA LEU A 46 -1.70 5.53 -3.09
C LEU A 46 -2.36 6.70 -3.80
N GLU A 47 -2.30 6.74 -5.14
CA GLU A 47 -2.95 7.78 -5.96
C GLU A 47 -4.20 7.27 -6.68
N ASP A 48 -4.51 5.98 -6.56
CA ASP A 48 -5.72 5.32 -7.08
C ASP A 48 -5.94 5.50 -8.60
N LEU A 49 -4.86 5.59 -9.37
CA LEU A 49 -4.91 5.68 -10.83
C LEU A 49 -5.26 4.33 -11.46
N GLU A 50 -5.95 4.37 -12.59
CA GLU A 50 -6.27 3.18 -13.38
C GLU A 50 -5.09 2.70 -14.23
N SER A 51 -5.08 1.41 -14.56
CA SER A 51 -3.95 0.78 -15.28
C SER A 51 -3.57 1.52 -16.56
N ASP A 52 -4.58 2.04 -17.26
CA ASP A 52 -4.42 2.67 -18.57
C ASP A 52 -3.78 4.06 -18.43
N GLU A 53 -4.11 4.76 -17.35
CA GLU A 53 -3.49 6.05 -16.99
C GLU A 53 -2.04 5.83 -16.55
N ILE A 54 -1.78 4.81 -15.73
CA ILE A 54 -0.43 4.44 -15.28
C ILE A 54 0.44 4.07 -16.49
N CYS A 55 -0.09 3.30 -17.44
CA CYS A 55 0.63 2.93 -18.66
C CYS A 55 1.04 4.16 -19.47
N LYS A 56 0.17 5.17 -19.57
CA LYS A 56 0.46 6.44 -20.24
C LYS A 56 1.49 7.27 -19.48
N VAL A 57 1.31 7.47 -18.17
CA VAL A 57 2.21 8.29 -17.33
C VAL A 57 3.63 7.73 -17.34
N LEU A 58 3.78 6.41 -17.24
CA LEU A 58 5.08 5.75 -17.18
C LEU A 58 5.62 5.30 -18.55
N ASN A 59 4.88 5.53 -19.62
CA ASN A 59 5.19 5.08 -20.98
C ASN A 59 5.54 3.58 -21.06
N ILE A 60 4.67 2.74 -20.51
CA ILE A 60 4.81 1.26 -20.51
C ILE A 60 3.62 0.58 -21.18
N SER A 61 3.83 -0.64 -21.68
CA SER A 61 2.72 -1.46 -22.18
C SER A 61 1.89 -2.06 -21.03
N THR A 62 0.64 -2.39 -21.31
CA THR A 62 -0.26 -3.08 -20.37
C THR A 62 0.32 -4.39 -19.86
N SER A 63 0.97 -5.18 -20.72
CA SER A 63 1.64 -6.42 -20.32
C SER A 63 2.79 -6.16 -19.34
N ASN A 64 3.58 -5.10 -19.57
CA ASN A 64 4.64 -4.71 -18.65
C ASN A 64 4.07 -4.24 -17.30
N TYR A 65 2.99 -3.44 -17.31
CA TYR A 65 2.29 -3.01 -16.10
C TYR A 65 1.90 -4.20 -15.21
N TRP A 66 1.23 -5.21 -15.75
CA TRP A 66 0.80 -6.38 -14.96
C TRP A 66 1.97 -7.14 -14.34
N VAL A 67 3.08 -7.27 -15.06
CA VAL A 67 4.31 -7.88 -14.51
C VAL A 67 4.90 -7.04 -13.38
N LEU A 68 4.95 -5.71 -13.56
CA LEU A 68 5.51 -4.79 -12.58
C LEU A 68 4.68 -4.73 -11.30
N ILE A 69 3.35 -4.56 -11.41
CA ILE A 69 2.47 -4.48 -10.24
C ILE A 69 2.41 -5.82 -9.50
N TYR A 70 2.40 -6.95 -10.21
CA TYR A 70 2.46 -8.27 -9.59
C TYR A 70 3.74 -8.44 -8.75
N ARG A 71 4.90 -8.12 -9.33
CA ARG A 71 6.19 -8.21 -8.63
C ARG A 71 6.26 -7.24 -7.44
N ALA A 72 5.73 -6.02 -7.60
CA ALA A 72 5.66 -5.05 -6.51
C ALA A 72 4.82 -5.59 -5.34
N ARG A 73 3.63 -6.16 -5.63
CA ARG A 73 2.75 -6.76 -4.62
C ARG A 73 3.39 -7.93 -3.87
N LEU A 74 4.08 -8.82 -4.58
CA LEU A 74 4.81 -9.92 -3.97
C LEU A 74 5.90 -9.41 -3.02
N GLN A 75 6.75 -8.48 -3.47
CA GLN A 75 7.83 -7.93 -2.64
C GLN A 75 7.30 -7.17 -1.44
N MET A 76 6.24 -6.36 -1.61
CA MET A 76 5.58 -5.66 -0.52
C MET A 76 5.06 -6.64 0.54
N ARG A 77 4.34 -7.69 0.12
CA ARG A 77 3.83 -8.72 1.03
C ARG A 77 4.97 -9.40 1.78
N ASP A 78 5.96 -9.92 1.07
CA ASP A 78 7.10 -10.63 1.68
C ASP A 78 7.88 -9.74 2.65
N CYS A 79 8.00 -8.44 2.35
CA CYS A 79 8.66 -7.47 3.20
C CYS A 79 7.86 -7.19 4.48
N VAL A 80 6.56 -6.90 4.34
CA VAL A 80 5.67 -6.62 5.47
C VAL A 80 5.57 -7.83 6.39
N GLU A 81 5.39 -9.04 5.84
CA GLU A 81 5.36 -10.28 6.62
C GLU A 81 6.65 -10.47 7.42
N LYS A 82 7.82 -10.24 6.82
CA LYS A 82 9.11 -10.35 7.53
C LYS A 82 9.28 -9.29 8.62
N LYS A 83 8.72 -8.10 8.45
CA LYS A 83 8.82 -7.02 9.44
C LYS A 83 7.81 -7.18 10.56
N TRP A 84 6.61 -7.64 10.25
CA TRP A 84 5.52 -7.83 11.22
C TRP A 84 5.68 -9.11 12.04
N LEU A 85 6.15 -10.22 11.43
CA LEU A 85 6.36 -11.49 12.14
C LEU A 85 7.68 -11.57 12.93
N LYS A 86 8.58 -10.60 12.75
CA LYS A 86 9.84 -10.47 13.52
C LYS A 86 9.82 -9.30 14.52
N GLY A 87 8.68 -8.62 14.65
CA GLY A 87 8.43 -7.59 15.66
C GLY A 87 7.94 -8.18 16.97
#